data_AF-A0A9D5NZB7-F1
#
_entry.id   AF-A0A9D5NZB7-F1
#
_cell.length_a   1.000
_cell.length_b   1.000
_cell.length_c   1.000
_cell.angle_alpha   90.00
_cell.angle_beta   90.00
_cell.angle_gamma   90.00
#
_symmetry.space_group_name_H-M   'P 1'
#
loop_
_entity.id
_entity.type
_entity.pdbx_description
1 polymer ?
#
loop_
_entity_poly.entity_id
_entity_poly.type
_entity_poly.pdbx_seq_one_letter_code
_entity_poly.pdbx_strand_id
1 'polypeptide(L)'
;MRKEQEVQYIWHDGVRIREDQLVKMAMGAGSYALAEHYVCSLLAHGCAHGLVYLINKANEIREYYQVHKYPVPNMDEDKVSPSSKYRCSVEDQIRKKYRCMTPDERTSLLRSCLGELRANYPKLFRFKNQWQGIYFVIHDRLDASLTQCDFIGMAKKSTPSGWPARIAISGNEFKNLRRDFQIEDYDELYYEMDYNPHRTLCDTFWEVIKEWICGKNVED
;
A
#
# COMPACT_ATOMS: atom_id res chain seq x y z
N MET A 1 28.88 -27.46 6.70
CA MET A 1 28.57 -26.40 5.71
C MET A 1 28.00 -25.21 6.48
N ARG A 2 28.64 -24.04 6.43
CA ARG A 2 28.12 -22.83 7.08
C ARG A 2 26.87 -22.42 6.31
N LYS A 3 25.70 -22.43 6.96
CA LYS A 3 24.49 -21.82 6.39
C LYS A 3 24.83 -20.36 6.13
N GLU A 4 24.85 -19.95 4.87
CA GLU A 4 24.91 -18.54 4.50
C GLU A 4 23.70 -17.88 5.18
N GLN A 5 23.95 -17.03 6.19
CA GLN A 5 22.89 -16.22 6.77
C GLN A 5 22.39 -15.29 5.67
N GLU A 6 21.13 -15.46 5.26
CA GLU A 6 20.49 -14.52 4.34
C GLU A 6 20.62 -13.11 4.93
N VAL A 7 21.26 -12.23 4.17
CA VAL A 7 21.47 -10.84 4.59
C VAL A 7 20.14 -10.11 4.51
N GLN A 8 19.58 -9.77 5.67
CA GLN A 8 18.32 -9.03 5.74
C GLN A 8 18.55 -7.52 5.67
N TYR A 9 17.75 -6.86 4.82
CA TYR A 9 17.76 -5.41 4.65
C TYR A 9 16.48 -4.81 5.23
N ILE A 10 16.66 -3.83 6.11
CA ILE A 10 15.58 -3.15 6.83
C ILE A 10 15.48 -1.71 6.31
N TRP A 11 14.24 -1.25 6.13
CA TRP A 11 13.97 0.13 5.72
C TRP A 11 14.09 1.07 6.92
N HIS A 12 14.91 2.11 6.79
CA HIS A 12 15.14 3.12 7.80
C HIS A 12 15.38 4.47 7.10
N ASP A 13 14.54 5.46 7.38
CA ASP A 13 14.67 6.85 6.90
C ASP A 13 15.03 7.00 5.40
N GLY A 14 14.31 6.27 4.55
CA GLY A 14 14.45 6.36 3.10
C GLY A 14 15.54 5.49 2.49
N VAL A 15 16.27 4.71 3.30
CA VAL A 15 17.33 3.80 2.83
C VAL A 15 17.15 2.37 3.35
N ARG A 16 17.73 1.40 2.62
CA ARG A 16 17.81 0.00 3.05
C ARG A 16 19.15 -0.25 3.73
N ILE A 17 19.10 -0.64 4.99
CA ILE A 17 20.27 -0.88 5.82
C ILE A 17 20.30 -2.35 6.21
N ARG A 18 21.49 -2.97 6.18
CA ARG A 18 21.64 -4.34 6.67
C ARG A 18 21.30 -4.40 8.15
N GLU A 19 20.63 -5.47 8.55
CA GLU A 19 20.20 -5.68 9.92
C GLU A 19 21.35 -5.53 10.94
N ASP A 20 22.50 -6.14 10.69
CA ASP A 20 23.67 -6.07 11.58
C ASP A 20 24.21 -4.64 11.72
N GLN A 21 24.21 -3.88 10.62
CA GLN A 21 24.61 -2.49 10.60
C GLN A 21 23.61 -1.62 11.36
N LEU A 22 22.31 -1.90 11.23
CA LEU A 22 21.25 -1.21 11.96
C LEU A 22 21.38 -1.41 13.47
N VAL A 23 21.66 -2.65 13.92
CA VAL A 23 21.90 -2.96 15.33
C VAL A 23 23.17 -2.27 15.86
N LYS A 24 24.26 -2.26 15.07
CA LYS A 24 25.50 -1.57 15.45
C LYS A 24 25.30 -0.06 15.61
N MET A 25 24.55 0.58 14.70
CA MET A 25 24.23 2.00 14.82
C MET A 25 23.35 2.26 16.05
N ALA A 26 22.38 1.38 16.32
CA ALA A 26 21.51 1.50 17.47
C ALA A 26 22.27 1.39 18.80
N MET A 27 23.18 0.42 18.95
CA MET A 27 24.01 0.28 20.17
C MET A 27 25.12 1.34 20.27
N GLY A 28 25.51 1.93 19.13
CA GLY A 28 26.49 3.02 19.09
C GLY A 28 25.89 4.41 19.30
N ALA A 29 24.57 4.54 19.35
CA ALA A 29 23.90 5.81 19.60
C ALA A 29 24.16 6.19 21.07
N GLY A 30 24.78 7.34 21.36
CA GLY A 30 25.21 7.67 22.73
C GLY A 30 24.10 7.70 23.80
N SER A 31 22.83 7.57 23.43
CA SER A 31 21.68 7.42 24.33
C SER A 31 20.55 6.63 23.68
N TYR A 32 19.62 6.11 24.50
CA TYR A 32 18.44 5.40 23.99
C TYR A 32 17.53 6.29 23.14
N ALA A 33 17.38 7.57 23.48
CA ALA A 33 16.55 8.50 22.70
C ALA A 33 17.01 8.60 21.24
N LEU A 34 18.31 8.48 20.99
CA LEU A 34 18.88 8.43 19.65
C LEU A 34 18.77 7.01 19.03
N ALA A 35 18.90 5.97 19.87
CA ALA A 35 18.78 4.58 19.43
C ALA A 35 17.35 4.19 19.01
N GLU A 36 16.34 4.87 19.56
CA GLU A 36 14.92 4.51 19.45
C GLU A 36 14.44 4.42 18.00
N HIS A 37 14.90 5.30 17.11
CA HIS A 37 14.52 5.27 15.70
C HIS A 37 14.95 3.98 14.99
N TYR A 38 16.13 3.44 15.31
CA TYR A 38 16.61 2.17 14.78
C TYR A 38 15.83 0.98 15.36
N VAL A 39 15.49 1.06 16.66
CA VAL A 39 14.66 0.07 17.36
C VAL A 39 13.27 0.01 16.72
N CYS A 40 12.67 1.17 16.41
CA CYS A 40 11.39 1.26 15.70
C CYS A 40 11.45 0.62 14.31
N SER A 41 12.54 0.82 13.55
CA SER A 41 12.71 0.15 12.24
C SER A 41 12.82 -1.37 12.36
N LEU A 42 13.53 -1.89 13.36
CA LEU A 42 13.60 -3.33 13.65
C LEU A 42 12.24 -3.91 13.99
N LEU A 43 11.48 -3.22 14.84
CA LEU A 43 10.14 -3.66 15.26
C LEU A 43 9.13 -3.59 14.12
N ALA A 44 9.13 -2.50 13.34
CA ALA A 44 8.23 -2.35 12.20
C ALA A 44 8.45 -3.48 11.20
N HIS A 45 9.70 -3.82 10.90
CA HIS A 45 10.04 -4.92 10.01
C HIS A 45 9.70 -6.29 10.63
N GLY A 46 10.04 -6.50 11.90
CA GLY A 46 9.70 -7.71 12.65
C GLY A 46 8.21 -7.98 12.69
N CYS A 47 7.40 -6.97 13.00
CA CYS A 47 5.95 -7.07 13.03
C CYS A 47 5.34 -7.27 11.63
N ALA A 48 5.81 -6.53 10.62
CA ALA A 48 5.28 -6.64 9.25
C ALA A 48 5.51 -8.02 8.63
N HIS A 49 6.60 -8.69 9.00
CA HIS A 49 7.01 -9.96 8.43
C HIS A 49 6.85 -11.15 9.39
N GLY A 50 6.39 -10.93 10.62
CA GLY A 50 6.24 -11.99 11.63
C GLY A 50 7.58 -12.56 12.14
N LEU A 51 8.64 -11.76 12.13
CA LEU A 51 10.00 -12.17 12.46
C LEU A 51 10.32 -11.87 13.93
N VAL A 52 10.04 -12.82 14.82
CA VAL A 52 10.24 -12.69 16.27
C VAL A 52 11.70 -12.38 16.61
N TYR A 53 12.65 -12.92 15.85
CA TYR A 53 14.07 -12.68 16.11
C TYR A 53 14.47 -11.19 15.98
N LEU A 54 13.77 -10.39 15.16
CA LEU A 54 13.99 -8.94 15.09
C LEU A 54 13.45 -8.20 16.31
N ILE A 55 12.36 -8.70 16.92
CA ILE A 55 11.84 -8.21 18.20
C ILE A 55 12.85 -8.51 19.32
N ASN A 56 13.49 -9.69 19.27
CA ASN A 56 14.56 -10.03 20.22
C ASN A 56 15.77 -9.09 20.07
N LYS A 57 16.19 -8.75 18.84
CA LYS A 57 17.27 -7.77 18.61
C LYS A 57 16.91 -6.36 19.08
N ALA A 58 15.67 -5.93 18.88
CA ALA A 58 15.18 -4.68 19.46
C ALA A 58 15.26 -4.70 21.00
N ASN A 59 14.95 -5.85 21.62
CA ASN A 59 15.07 -6.03 23.07
C ASN A 59 16.51 -6.09 23.57
N GLU A 60 17.45 -6.65 22.80
CA GLU A 60 18.89 -6.60 23.11
C GLU A 60 19.40 -5.15 23.15
N ILE A 61 18.98 -4.31 22.21
CA ILE A 61 19.32 -2.88 22.20
C ILE A 61 18.69 -2.18 23.41
N ARG A 62 17.42 -2.43 23.71
CA ARG A 62 16.75 -1.82 24.88
C ARG A 62 17.42 -2.24 26.19
N GLU A 63 17.80 -3.51 26.31
CA GLU A 63 18.55 -4.01 27.47
C GLU A 63 19.93 -3.36 27.60
N TYR A 64 20.64 -3.14 26.49
CA TYR A 64 21.91 -2.41 26.49
C TYR A 64 21.78 -1.01 27.10
N TYR A 65 20.67 -0.31 26.83
CA TYR A 65 20.36 0.99 27.46
C TYR A 65 19.56 0.91 28.76
N GLN A 66 19.37 -0.29 29.33
CA GLN A 66 18.61 -0.53 30.57
C GLN A 66 17.14 -0.07 30.48
N VAL A 67 16.56 -0.13 29.29
CA VAL A 67 15.16 0.18 29.02
C VAL A 67 14.32 -1.10 29.05
N HIS A 68 13.09 -1.00 29.55
CA HIS A 68 12.19 -2.14 29.69
C HIS A 68 11.96 -2.86 28.36
N LYS A 69 12.08 -4.19 28.34
CA LYS A 69 11.89 -4.99 27.12
C LYS A 69 10.44 -4.93 26.64
N TYR A 70 10.24 -5.04 25.33
CA TYR A 70 8.95 -5.33 24.76
C TYR A 70 8.53 -6.77 25.08
N PRO A 71 7.23 -7.04 25.28
CA PRO A 71 6.73 -8.40 25.36
C PRO A 71 7.04 -9.13 24.06
N VAL A 72 7.76 -10.25 24.17
CA VAL A 72 8.06 -11.13 23.03
C VAL A 72 6.85 -12.05 22.84
N PRO A 73 6.24 -12.12 21.66
CA PRO A 73 5.17 -13.07 21.40
C PRO A 73 5.67 -14.51 21.59
N ASN A 74 4.98 -15.32 22.40
CA ASN A 74 5.24 -16.76 22.50
C ASN A 74 4.81 -17.42 21.18
N MET A 75 5.77 -17.71 20.32
CA MET A 75 5.57 -18.49 19.11
C MET A 75 6.42 -19.76 19.26
N ASP A 76 5.79 -20.88 19.62
CA ASP A 76 6.45 -22.19 19.58
C ASP A 76 6.96 -22.43 18.16
N GLU A 77 8.28 -22.38 17.95
CA GLU A 77 8.91 -22.48 16.64
C GLU A 77 8.66 -23.84 15.94
N ASP A 78 8.23 -24.87 16.68
CA ASP A 78 7.90 -26.20 16.14
C ASP A 78 6.41 -26.41 15.82
N LYS A 79 5.58 -25.39 16.01
CA LYS A 79 4.18 -25.38 15.54
C LYS A 79 3.94 -24.17 14.68
N VAL A 80 4.67 -24.07 13.58
CA VAL A 80 4.20 -23.32 12.40
C VAL A 80 3.03 -24.09 11.79
N SER A 81 1.91 -24.12 12.52
CA SER A 81 0.61 -24.13 11.86
C SER A 81 0.57 -22.83 11.05
N PRO A 82 0.29 -22.86 9.73
CA PRO A 82 0.37 -21.70 8.84
C PRO A 82 -0.76 -20.66 9.09
N SER A 83 -1.16 -20.45 10.34
CA SER A 83 -2.38 -19.71 10.65
C SER A 83 -2.40 -18.99 12.01
N SER A 84 -1.29 -18.43 12.49
CA SER A 84 -1.42 -17.20 13.31
C SER A 84 -1.46 -16.00 12.36
N LYS A 85 -2.57 -15.93 11.62
CA LYS A 85 -2.98 -14.75 10.87
C LYS A 85 -2.96 -13.57 11.86
N TYR A 86 -1.96 -12.68 11.77
CA TYR A 86 -2.32 -11.26 11.80
C TYR A 86 -3.53 -11.19 10.87
N ARG A 87 -4.68 -10.73 11.38
CA ARG A 87 -5.80 -10.42 10.48
C ARG A 87 -5.34 -9.24 9.63
N CYS A 88 -4.46 -9.51 8.67
CA CYS A 88 -4.16 -8.67 7.54
C CYS A 88 -5.52 -8.46 6.93
N SER A 89 -6.04 -7.24 7.09
CA SER A 89 -7.36 -6.91 6.59
C SER A 89 -7.41 -7.32 5.12
N VAL A 90 -8.60 -7.65 4.62
CA VAL A 90 -8.75 -7.97 3.19
C VAL A 90 -8.11 -6.85 2.35
N GLU A 91 -8.24 -5.60 2.79
CA GLU A 91 -7.61 -4.44 2.17
C GLU A 91 -6.08 -4.46 2.18
N ASP A 92 -5.44 -4.87 3.28
CA ASP A 92 -3.97 -4.96 3.35
C ASP A 92 -3.42 -6.06 2.44
N GLN A 93 -4.14 -7.17 2.31
CA GLN A 93 -3.80 -8.23 1.36
C GLN A 93 -3.89 -7.73 -0.08
N ILE A 94 -4.92 -6.93 -0.37
CA ILE A 94 -5.14 -6.33 -1.69
C ILE A 94 -4.03 -5.33 -2.03
N ARG A 95 -3.68 -4.45 -1.09
CA ARG A 95 -2.54 -3.53 -1.21
C ARG A 95 -1.25 -4.27 -1.51
N LYS A 96 -0.97 -5.34 -0.73
CA LYS A 96 0.23 -6.16 -0.91
C LYS A 96 0.26 -6.81 -2.29
N LYS A 97 -0.85 -7.40 -2.73
CA LYS A 97 -0.97 -7.99 -4.06
C LYS A 97 -0.74 -6.97 -5.17
N TYR A 98 -1.38 -5.80 -5.10
CA TYR A 98 -1.20 -4.73 -6.09
C TYR A 98 0.25 -4.26 -6.18
N ARG A 99 0.94 -4.09 -5.05
CA ARG A 99 2.36 -3.69 -5.04
C ARG A 99 3.27 -4.71 -5.71
N CYS A 100 2.95 -6.00 -5.60
CA CYS A 100 3.67 -7.08 -6.28
C CYS A 100 3.37 -7.18 -7.78
N MET A 101 2.33 -6.50 -8.28
CA MET A 101 2.02 -6.48 -9.71
C MET A 101 3.02 -5.62 -10.49
N THR A 102 3.43 -6.13 -11.64
CA THR A 102 4.14 -5.41 -12.69
C THR A 102 3.29 -4.27 -13.28
N PRO A 103 3.90 -3.28 -13.97
CA PRO A 103 3.15 -2.21 -14.62
C PRO A 103 2.10 -2.70 -15.64
N ASP A 104 2.38 -3.79 -16.35
CA ASP A 104 1.45 -4.37 -17.32
C ASP A 104 0.27 -5.07 -16.63
N GLU A 105 0.52 -5.77 -15.52
CA GLU A 105 -0.54 -6.34 -14.69
C GLU A 105 -1.44 -5.27 -14.08
N ARG A 106 -0.87 -4.16 -13.59
CA ARG A 106 -1.65 -3.01 -13.08
C ARG A 106 -2.50 -2.38 -14.18
N THR A 107 -1.96 -2.26 -15.39
CA THR A 107 -2.69 -1.79 -16.57
C THR A 107 -3.83 -2.75 -16.95
N SER A 108 -3.57 -4.07 -16.90
CA SER A 108 -4.57 -5.09 -17.17
C SER A 108 -5.69 -5.08 -16.12
N LEU A 109 -5.33 -5.00 -14.83
CA LEU A 109 -6.28 -4.86 -13.73
C LEU A 109 -7.17 -3.63 -13.91
N LEU A 110 -6.57 -2.47 -14.18
CA LEU A 110 -7.34 -1.23 -14.38
C LEU A 110 -8.30 -1.38 -15.56
N ARG A 111 -7.86 -1.96 -16.68
CA ARG A 111 -8.72 -2.26 -17.84
C ARG A 111 -9.90 -3.14 -17.46
N SER A 112 -9.67 -4.22 -16.72
CA SER A 112 -10.72 -5.14 -16.28
C SER A 112 -11.73 -4.46 -15.34
N CYS A 113 -11.23 -3.73 -14.34
CA CYS A 113 -12.08 -3.00 -13.40
C CYS A 113 -12.94 -1.93 -14.10
N LEU A 114 -12.34 -1.22 -15.06
CA LEU A 114 -13.05 -0.23 -15.89
C LEU A 114 -14.10 -0.86 -16.79
N GLY A 115 -13.83 -2.05 -17.33
CA GLY A 115 -14.79 -2.84 -18.09
C GLY A 115 -16.00 -3.25 -17.25
N GLU A 116 -15.75 -3.79 -16.05
CA GLU A 116 -16.77 -4.15 -15.06
C GLU A 116 -17.64 -2.94 -14.68
N LEU A 117 -16.99 -1.82 -14.33
CA LEU A 117 -17.66 -0.58 -13.94
C LEU A 117 -18.58 -0.07 -15.06
N ARG A 118 -18.15 -0.18 -16.32
CA ARG A 118 -18.93 0.23 -17.49
C ARG A 118 -20.10 -0.69 -17.79
N ALA A 119 -19.94 -1.99 -17.57
CA ALA A 119 -20.97 -3.00 -17.83
C ALA A 119 -22.07 -2.93 -16.77
N ASN A 120 -21.68 -2.90 -15.49
CA ASN A 120 -22.61 -3.07 -14.37
C ASN A 120 -23.04 -1.74 -13.74
N TYR A 121 -22.23 -0.68 -13.86
CA TYR A 121 -22.50 0.63 -13.28
C TYR A 121 -22.38 1.77 -14.30
N PRO A 122 -23.03 1.69 -15.48
CA PRO A 122 -22.83 2.62 -16.58
C PRO A 122 -23.16 4.09 -16.26
N LYS A 123 -23.93 4.34 -15.19
CA LYS A 123 -24.30 5.69 -14.73
C LYS A 123 -23.21 6.36 -13.89
N LEU A 124 -22.34 5.58 -13.24
CA LEU A 124 -21.29 6.10 -12.35
C LEU A 124 -20.06 6.60 -13.12
N PHE A 125 -19.86 6.14 -14.36
CA PHE A 125 -18.71 6.48 -15.19
C PHE A 125 -19.11 6.88 -16.63
N ARG A 126 -19.50 8.15 -16.79
CA ARG A 126 -20.08 8.79 -17.98
C ARG A 126 -19.30 10.00 -18.50
N PHE A 127 -18.53 10.67 -17.66
CA PHE A 127 -17.88 11.94 -17.95
C PHE A 127 -16.42 11.93 -17.56
N LYS A 128 -15.61 12.79 -18.20
CA LYS A 128 -14.16 12.79 -18.00
C LYS A 128 -13.73 13.17 -16.58
N ASN A 129 -14.43 14.08 -15.90
CA ASN A 129 -14.08 14.48 -14.53
C ASN A 129 -14.11 13.31 -13.52
N GLN A 130 -14.89 12.26 -13.80
CA GLN A 130 -14.96 11.07 -12.94
C GLN A 130 -13.65 10.26 -12.91
N TRP A 131 -12.71 10.50 -13.81
CA TRP A 131 -11.35 9.97 -13.72
C TRP A 131 -10.64 10.39 -12.43
N GLN A 132 -11.02 11.52 -11.84
CA GLN A 132 -10.50 11.95 -10.54
C GLN A 132 -10.81 10.92 -9.46
N GLY A 133 -12.07 10.44 -9.36
CA GLY A 133 -12.44 9.41 -8.40
C GLY A 133 -11.68 8.11 -8.59
N ILE A 134 -11.47 7.68 -9.84
CA ILE A 134 -10.67 6.49 -10.15
C ILE A 134 -9.21 6.69 -9.70
N TYR A 135 -8.62 7.85 -9.99
CA TYR A 135 -7.25 8.17 -9.58
C TYR A 135 -7.09 8.10 -8.07
N PHE A 136 -7.98 8.75 -7.31
CA PHE A 136 -7.90 8.78 -5.85
C PHE A 136 -8.05 7.40 -5.21
N VAL A 137 -8.91 6.53 -5.74
CA VAL A 137 -8.98 5.15 -5.23
C VAL A 137 -7.63 4.44 -5.39
N ILE A 138 -6.98 4.55 -6.56
CA ILE A 138 -5.68 3.89 -6.76
C ILE A 138 -4.59 4.55 -5.91
N HIS A 139 -4.51 5.87 -5.92
CA HIS A 139 -3.52 6.63 -5.17
C HIS A 139 -3.65 6.37 -3.66
N ASP A 140 -4.84 6.55 -3.10
CA ASP A 140 -5.03 6.53 -1.65
C ASP A 140 -5.11 5.11 -1.10
N ARG A 141 -5.75 4.17 -1.82
CA ARG A 141 -5.96 2.80 -1.32
C ARG A 141 -4.86 1.83 -1.71
N LEU A 142 -4.14 2.04 -2.81
CA LEU A 142 -3.21 1.05 -3.37
C LEU A 142 -1.76 1.55 -3.42
N ASP A 143 -1.54 2.75 -3.95
CA ASP A 143 -0.21 3.26 -4.28
C ASP A 143 -0.11 4.79 -4.14
N ALA A 144 0.19 5.24 -2.91
CA ALA A 144 0.37 6.65 -2.57
C ALA A 144 1.58 7.30 -3.26
N SER A 145 2.41 6.52 -3.96
CA SER A 145 3.52 7.05 -4.77
C SER A 145 3.12 7.32 -6.22
N LEU A 146 1.89 6.96 -6.62
CA LEU A 146 1.42 7.08 -8.00
C LEU A 146 1.19 8.54 -8.40
N THR A 147 2.06 9.06 -9.25
CA THR A 147 1.89 10.42 -9.78
C THR A 147 0.69 10.50 -10.74
N GLN A 148 0.09 11.68 -10.87
CA GLN A 148 -0.97 11.93 -11.85
C GLN A 148 -0.51 11.62 -13.28
N CYS A 149 0.74 11.94 -13.62
CA CYS A 149 1.32 11.66 -14.94
C CYS A 149 1.37 10.16 -15.23
N ASP A 150 1.85 9.37 -14.27
CA ASP A 150 1.93 7.91 -14.40
C ASP A 150 0.53 7.29 -14.49
N PHE A 151 -0.41 7.77 -13.67
CA PHE A 151 -1.80 7.36 -13.75
C PHE A 151 -2.41 7.66 -15.12
N ILE A 152 -2.23 8.86 -15.67
CA ILE A 152 -2.74 9.22 -17.01
C ILE A 152 -2.16 8.29 -18.07
N GLY A 153 -0.86 7.99 -17.98
CA GLY A 153 -0.20 7.03 -18.89
C GLY A 153 -0.83 5.65 -18.82
N MET A 154 -1.03 5.12 -17.61
CA MET A 154 -1.68 3.83 -17.37
C MET A 154 -3.14 3.82 -17.83
N ALA A 155 -3.91 4.87 -17.52
CA ALA A 155 -5.32 4.99 -17.89
C ALA A 155 -5.51 5.03 -19.41
N LYS A 156 -4.68 5.77 -20.15
CA LYS A 156 -4.71 5.77 -21.63
C LYS A 156 -4.48 4.38 -22.22
N LYS A 157 -3.55 3.60 -21.65
CA LYS A 157 -3.29 2.21 -22.07
C LYS A 157 -4.42 1.25 -21.67
N SER A 158 -5.15 1.58 -20.61
CA SER A 158 -6.23 0.76 -20.05
C SER A 158 -7.56 0.98 -20.79
N THR A 159 -7.76 2.13 -21.43
CA THR A 159 -8.99 2.42 -22.20
C THR A 159 -8.96 1.83 -23.62
N PRO A 160 -9.96 1.02 -24.01
CA PRO A 160 -10.13 0.54 -25.39
C PRO A 160 -10.38 1.67 -26.41
N SER A 161 -9.95 1.46 -27.65
CA SER A 161 -10.08 2.42 -28.76
C SER A 161 -11.53 2.76 -29.16
N GLY A 162 -12.52 1.98 -28.72
CA GLY A 162 -13.95 2.19 -29.00
C GLY A 162 -14.72 2.92 -27.89
N TRP A 163 -14.05 3.40 -26.84
CA TRP A 163 -14.75 4.08 -25.75
C TRP A 163 -15.29 5.47 -26.16
N PRO A 164 -16.46 5.90 -25.63
CA PRO A 164 -17.01 7.20 -25.95
C PRO A 164 -16.03 8.35 -25.70
N ALA A 165 -15.91 9.27 -26.65
CA ALA A 165 -15.01 10.43 -26.53
C ALA A 165 -15.22 11.26 -25.25
N ARG A 166 -16.46 11.27 -24.73
CA ARG A 166 -16.85 11.94 -23.47
C ARG A 166 -16.24 11.34 -22.20
N ILE A 167 -15.64 10.14 -22.27
CA ILE A 167 -14.88 9.52 -21.17
C ILE A 167 -13.41 9.31 -21.51
N ALA A 168 -12.97 9.68 -22.72
CA ALA A 168 -11.58 9.54 -23.12
C ALA A 168 -10.68 10.48 -22.32
N ILE A 169 -9.71 9.92 -21.60
CA ILE A 169 -8.79 10.65 -20.74
C ILE A 169 -7.76 11.43 -21.56
N SER A 170 -7.63 12.74 -21.32
CA SER A 170 -6.65 13.59 -22.01
C SER A 170 -5.62 14.25 -21.10
N GLY A 171 -5.79 14.14 -19.77
CA GLY A 171 -5.02 14.83 -18.73
C GLY A 171 -5.61 16.18 -18.31
N ASN A 172 -6.56 16.72 -19.08
CA ASN A 172 -7.24 17.98 -18.73
C ASN A 172 -8.19 17.83 -17.55
N GLU A 173 -8.57 16.60 -17.24
CA GLU A 173 -9.45 16.23 -16.12
C GLU A 173 -8.84 16.60 -14.76
N PHE A 174 -7.51 16.73 -14.70
CA PHE A 174 -6.78 17.02 -13.48
C PHE A 174 -6.37 18.49 -13.32
N LYS A 175 -6.60 19.33 -14.35
CA LYS A 175 -6.14 20.73 -14.36
C LYS A 175 -6.84 21.64 -13.34
N ASN A 176 -8.07 21.30 -12.95
CA ASN A 176 -8.86 22.06 -11.97
C ASN A 176 -9.01 21.36 -10.62
N LEU A 177 -8.25 20.28 -10.35
CA LEU A 177 -8.32 19.57 -9.06
C LEU A 177 -8.28 20.55 -7.88
N ARG A 178 -7.32 21.49 -7.89
CA ARG A 178 -7.14 22.49 -6.82
C ARG A 178 -8.29 23.49 -6.65
N ARG A 179 -9.19 23.63 -7.64
CA ARG A 179 -10.36 24.51 -7.55
C ARG A 179 -11.59 23.75 -7.07
N ASP A 180 -11.69 22.48 -7.42
CA ASP A 180 -12.79 21.60 -7.03
C ASP A 180 -12.59 21.02 -5.61
N PHE A 181 -11.36 21.09 -5.08
CA PHE A 181 -10.97 20.60 -3.75
C PHE A 181 -10.37 21.76 -2.94
N GLN A 182 -11.09 22.22 -1.91
CA GLN A 182 -10.55 23.21 -0.97
C GLN A 182 -9.39 22.58 -0.21
N ILE A 183 -8.24 23.25 -0.27
CA ILE A 183 -6.90 22.74 -0.05
C ILE A 183 -6.52 22.77 1.45
N GLU A 184 -7.49 22.66 2.36
CA GLU A 184 -7.24 22.76 3.80
C GLU A 184 -6.99 21.39 4.47
N ASP A 185 -7.32 20.27 3.80
CA ASP A 185 -7.21 18.91 4.35
C ASP A 185 -6.12 18.07 3.66
N TYR A 186 -4.86 18.53 3.68
CA TYR A 186 -3.74 17.73 3.14
C TYR A 186 -3.46 16.44 3.94
N ASP A 187 -4.03 16.30 5.13
CA ASP A 187 -3.85 15.14 6.00
C ASP A 187 -5.00 14.12 5.94
N GLU A 188 -6.13 14.45 5.27
CA GLU A 188 -7.24 13.52 5.11
C GLU A 188 -7.20 12.85 3.73
N LEU A 189 -7.36 11.52 3.70
CA LEU A 189 -7.51 10.78 2.44
C LEU A 189 -8.74 11.33 1.71
N TYR A 190 -8.68 11.53 0.40
CA TYR A 190 -9.76 12.13 -0.42
C TYR A 190 -11.14 11.46 -0.24
N TYR A 191 -11.12 10.19 0.18
CA TYR A 191 -12.27 9.37 0.47
C TYR A 191 -12.99 9.74 1.79
N GLU A 192 -12.26 10.31 2.75
CA GLU A 192 -12.73 10.67 4.08
C GLU A 192 -13.28 12.10 4.14
N MET A 193 -13.07 12.90 3.07
CA MET A 193 -13.66 14.22 2.94
C MET A 193 -15.20 14.14 2.97
N ASP A 194 -15.81 14.95 3.84
CA ASP A 194 -17.26 15.04 4.00
C ASP A 194 -18.00 15.39 2.69
N TYR A 195 -17.34 16.08 1.76
CA TYR A 195 -17.93 16.51 0.49
C TYR A 195 -17.16 15.99 -0.75
N ASN A 196 -17.08 14.66 -0.90
CA ASN A 196 -16.57 14.03 -2.13
C ASN A 196 -17.70 13.85 -3.18
N PRO A 197 -17.71 14.61 -4.30
CA PRO A 197 -18.75 14.52 -5.34
C PRO A 197 -18.73 13.20 -6.13
N HIS A 198 -17.70 12.37 -5.91
CA HIS A 198 -17.50 11.07 -6.54
C HIS A 198 -17.53 9.92 -5.54
N ARG A 199 -18.00 10.14 -4.30
CA ARG A 199 -18.01 9.12 -3.23
C ARG A 199 -18.55 7.76 -3.70
N THR A 200 -19.76 7.73 -4.26
CA THR A 200 -20.38 6.48 -4.75
C THR A 200 -19.57 5.80 -5.85
N LEU A 201 -18.90 6.57 -6.71
CA LEU A 201 -17.99 6.02 -7.72
C LEU A 201 -16.75 5.42 -7.07
N CYS A 202 -16.14 6.12 -6.10
CA CYS A 202 -14.98 5.63 -5.36
C CYS A 202 -15.30 4.35 -4.60
N ASP A 203 -16.41 4.30 -3.86
CA ASP A 203 -16.90 3.12 -3.14
C ASP A 203 -17.04 1.92 -4.09
N THR A 204 -17.81 2.11 -5.15
CA THR A 204 -18.10 1.05 -6.12
C THR A 204 -16.84 0.55 -6.80
N PHE A 205 -15.96 1.47 -7.20
CA PHE A 205 -14.72 1.10 -7.87
C PHE A 205 -13.75 0.39 -6.93
N TRP A 206 -13.73 0.75 -5.65
CA TRP A 206 -12.96 0.04 -4.64
C TRP A 206 -13.43 -1.41 -4.52
N GLU A 207 -14.74 -1.65 -4.37
CA GLU A 207 -15.29 -3.02 -4.32
C GLU A 207 -14.92 -3.84 -5.56
N VAL A 208 -15.03 -3.26 -6.77
CA VAL A 208 -14.63 -3.91 -8.02
C VAL A 208 -13.14 -4.30 -8.01
N ILE A 209 -12.25 -3.41 -7.54
CA ILE A 209 -10.83 -3.73 -7.39
C ILE A 209 -10.63 -4.91 -6.45
N LYS A 210 -11.34 -4.91 -5.30
CA LYS A 210 -11.21 -5.98 -4.32
C LYS A 210 -11.60 -7.32 -4.91
N GLU A 211 -12.71 -7.39 -5.65
CA GLU A 211 -13.13 -8.61 -6.35
C GLU A 211 -12.06 -9.10 -7.33
N TRP A 212 -11.52 -8.23 -8.18
CA TRP A 212 -10.52 -8.62 -9.17
C TRP A 212 -9.20 -9.07 -8.54
N ILE A 213 -8.73 -8.44 -7.46
CA ILE A 213 -7.46 -8.79 -6.79
C ILE A 213 -7.60 -10.02 -5.87
N CYS A 214 -8.74 -10.19 -5.22
CA CYS A 214 -9.02 -11.38 -4.42
C CYS A 214 -9.31 -12.61 -5.29
N GLY A 215 -9.53 -12.41 -6.59
CA GLY A 215 -10.01 -13.40 -7.52
C GLY A 215 -11.52 -13.40 -7.47
N LYS A 216 -12.18 -12.97 -8.55
CA LYS A 216 -13.50 -13.53 -8.85
C LYS A 216 -13.26 -15.04 -8.91
N ASN A 217 -14.11 -15.85 -8.27
CA ASN A 217 -14.22 -17.25 -8.62
C ASN A 217 -14.57 -17.27 -10.11
N VAL A 218 -13.56 -17.36 -10.97
CA VAL A 218 -13.74 -17.59 -12.39
C VAL A 218 -14.05 -19.08 -12.48
N GLU A 219 -15.32 -19.41 -12.25
CA GLU A 219 -15.91 -20.58 -12.88
C GLU A 219 -16.00 -20.24 -14.37
N ASP A 220 -15.05 -20.77 -15.14
CA ASP A 220 -15.22 -21.13 -16.55
C ASP A 220 -14.84 -22.61 -16.68
#